data_AF-A0A1Z5KYH8-F1
#
_entry.id   AF-A0A1Z5KYH8-F1
#
_cell.length_a   1.000
_cell.length_b   1.000
_cell.length_c   1.000
_cell.angle_alpha   90.00
_cell.angle_beta   90.00
_cell.angle_gamma   90.00
#
_symmetry.space_group_name_H-M   'P 1'
#
loop_
_entity.id
_entity.type
_entity.pdbx_description
1 polymer ?
#
loop_
_entity_poly.entity_id
_entity_poly.type
_entity_poly.pdbx_seq_one_letter_code
_entity_poly.pdbx_strand_id
1 'polypeptide(L)'
;MGYTTVERGTLNTTSYCLYFKYGDSFISPFHDIPMLADEANRTYNMVVEIPRWTNAKMEMSTKEPLNPIRQDIKEGNLRYVKNCFPYHGYIWNYGAIPQTWEDP
;
A
#
# COMPACT_ATOMS: atom_id res chain seq x y z
N MET A 1 -11.40 2.42 17.94
CA MET A 1 -11.19 3.32 16.78
C MET A 1 -10.62 2.49 15.65
N GLY A 2 -10.99 2.75 14.41
CA GLY A 2 -10.56 1.94 13.26
C GLY A 2 -9.56 2.68 12.37
N TYR A 3 -8.85 1.92 11.54
CA TYR A 3 -8.05 2.48 10.45
C TYR A 3 -8.97 2.93 9.32
N THR A 4 -8.72 4.12 8.77
CA THR A 4 -9.43 4.64 7.61
C THR A 4 -8.45 5.22 6.60
N THR A 5 -8.86 5.34 5.35
CA THR A 5 -8.05 5.93 4.29
C THR A 5 -8.56 7.30 3.87
N VAL A 6 -7.66 8.13 3.35
CA VAL A 6 -7.97 9.44 2.76
C VAL A 6 -7.29 9.53 1.40
N GLU A 7 -8.12 9.59 0.35
CA GLU A 7 -7.67 9.76 -1.02
C GLU A 7 -7.38 11.24 -1.32
N ARG A 8 -6.28 11.48 -2.03
CA ARG A 8 -5.90 12.78 -2.59
C ARG A 8 -5.51 12.60 -4.05
N GLY A 9 -5.86 13.57 -4.88
CA GLY A 9 -5.63 13.49 -6.33
C GLY A 9 -6.68 12.63 -7.04
N THR A 10 -6.38 12.23 -8.28
CA THR A 10 -7.29 11.44 -9.12
C THR A 10 -6.68 10.06 -9.38
N LEU A 11 -7.44 8.99 -9.15
CA LEU A 11 -7.00 7.62 -9.38
C LEU A 11 -6.42 7.44 -10.80
N ASN A 12 -5.37 6.62 -10.93
CA ASN A 12 -4.64 6.39 -12.19
C ASN A 12 -3.97 7.66 -12.76
N THR A 13 -3.57 8.59 -11.89
CA THR A 13 -2.73 9.75 -12.23
C THR A 13 -1.51 9.81 -11.31
N THR A 14 -0.49 10.57 -11.69
CA THR A 14 0.71 10.78 -10.86
C THR A 14 0.41 11.55 -9.57
N SER A 15 -0.73 12.23 -9.50
CA SER A 15 -1.17 13.00 -8.33
C SER A 15 -1.85 12.15 -7.24
N TYR A 16 -2.19 10.90 -7.54
CA TYR A 16 -2.93 10.05 -6.61
C TYR A 16 -2.07 9.60 -5.44
N CYS A 17 -2.55 9.86 -4.23
CA CYS A 17 -1.99 9.36 -2.97
C CYS A 17 -3.12 8.88 -2.06
N LEU A 18 -2.90 7.74 -1.40
CA LEU A 18 -3.79 7.17 -0.40
C LEU A 18 -3.11 7.24 0.97
N TYR A 19 -3.58 8.13 1.83
CA TYR A 19 -3.08 8.31 3.20
C TYR A 19 -3.89 7.48 4.19
N PHE A 20 -3.31 7.20 5.35
CA PHE A 20 -3.93 6.44 6.42
C PHE A 20 -4.21 7.33 7.64
N LYS A 21 -5.30 7.03 8.33
CA LYS A 21 -5.66 7.62 9.62
C LYS A 21 -5.98 6.53 10.64
N TYR A 22 -5.69 6.83 11.91
CA TYR A 22 -6.24 6.11 13.05
C TYR A 22 -6.99 7.10 13.95
N GLY A 23 -8.32 6.97 13.97
CA GLY A 23 -9.18 8.05 14.48
C GLY A 23 -8.98 9.34 13.67
N ASP A 24 -8.64 10.44 14.34
CA ASP A 24 -8.47 11.74 13.69
C ASP A 24 -7.05 12.07 13.23
N SER A 25 -6.07 11.27 13.61
CA SER A 25 -4.65 11.50 13.28
C SER A 25 -4.24 10.80 12.00
N PHE A 26 -3.46 11.49 11.16
CA PHE A 26 -2.74 10.86 10.06
C PHE A 26 -1.58 10.03 10.61
N ILE A 27 -1.37 8.86 10.00
CA ILE A 27 -0.36 7.89 10.42
C ILE A 27 0.42 7.40 9.19
N SER A 28 1.65 6.95 9.42
CA SER A 28 2.41 6.17 8.44
C SER A 28 1.97 4.71 8.44
N PRO A 29 1.53 4.14 7.31
CA PRO A 29 1.28 2.71 7.22
C PRO A 29 2.57 1.89 7.32
N PHE A 30 3.73 2.49 7.09
CA PHE A 30 5.01 1.79 7.18
C PHE A 30 5.51 1.65 8.63
N HIS A 31 5.29 2.68 9.45
CA HIS A 31 5.88 2.78 10.78
C HIS A 31 4.88 2.69 11.94
N ASP A 32 3.67 3.23 11.77
CA ASP A 32 2.76 3.50 12.89
C ASP A 32 1.66 2.43 13.05
N ILE A 33 1.41 1.63 12.01
CA ILE A 33 0.54 0.45 12.12
C ILE A 33 1.36 -0.67 12.78
N PRO A 34 0.94 -1.23 13.92
CA PRO A 34 1.69 -2.31 14.57
C PRO A 34 1.80 -3.54 13.68
N MET A 35 2.96 -4.19 13.66
CA MET A 35 3.15 -5.46 12.93
C MET A 35 2.13 -6.53 13.35
N LEU A 36 1.95 -6.71 14.67
CA LEU A 36 1.05 -7.71 15.24
C LEU A 36 -0.26 -7.05 15.69
N ALA A 37 -1.38 -7.56 15.20
CA ALA A 37 -2.71 -7.24 15.71
C ALA A 37 -3.02 -8.00 17.00
N ASP A 38 -2.46 -9.21 17.12
CA ASP A 38 -2.55 -10.07 18.30
C ASP A 38 -1.25 -10.87 18.43
N GLU A 39 -0.45 -10.54 19.42
CA GLU A 39 0.84 -11.19 19.67
C GLU A 39 0.69 -12.63 20.15
N ALA A 40 -0.33 -12.92 20.98
CA ALA A 40 -0.55 -14.26 21.53
C ALA A 40 -0.91 -15.27 20.43
N ASN A 41 -1.71 -14.83 19.45
CA ASN A 41 -2.13 -15.66 18.33
C ASN A 41 -1.29 -15.50 17.07
N ARG A 42 -0.21 -14.71 17.11
CA ARG A 42 0.63 -14.39 15.94
C ARG A 42 -0.18 -13.88 14.74
N THR A 43 -1.16 -13.02 15.00
CA THR A 43 -1.96 -12.37 13.95
C THR A 43 -1.29 -11.07 13.55
N TYR A 44 -1.04 -10.92 12.25
CA TYR A 44 -0.34 -9.76 11.69
C TYR A 44 -1.33 -8.77 11.08
N ASN A 45 -1.02 -7.48 11.18
CA ASN A 45 -1.65 -6.48 10.34
C ASN A 45 -1.05 -6.55 8.94
N MET A 46 -1.88 -6.43 7.91
CA MET A 46 -1.45 -6.31 6.53
C MET A 46 -1.94 -4.97 5.98
N VAL A 47 -1.03 -4.21 5.37
CA VAL A 47 -1.36 -3.03 4.58
C VAL A 47 -1.55 -3.49 3.14
N VAL A 48 -2.78 -3.50 2.66
CA VAL A 48 -3.10 -3.88 1.28
C VAL A 48 -2.78 -2.72 0.34
N GLU A 49 -2.01 -3.00 -0.71
CA GLU A 49 -1.60 -2.02 -1.71
C GLU A 49 -2.31 -2.25 -3.05
N ILE A 50 -2.41 -3.51 -3.49
CA ILE A 50 -2.92 -3.87 -4.81
C ILE A 50 -4.00 -4.95 -4.66
N PRO A 51 -5.28 -4.61 -4.94
CA PRO A 51 -6.35 -5.60 -4.95
C PRO A 51 -6.14 -6.68 -6.02
N ARG A 52 -6.60 -7.90 -5.74
CA ARG A 52 -6.54 -9.02 -6.69
C ARG A 52 -7.18 -8.65 -8.03
N TRP A 53 -6.56 -9.12 -9.10
CA TRP A 53 -6.90 -8.92 -10.51
C TRP A 53 -6.84 -7.46 -10.99
N THR A 54 -6.07 -6.61 -10.30
CA THR A 54 -5.74 -5.26 -10.77
C THR A 54 -4.29 -5.19 -11.26
N ASN A 55 -3.97 -4.16 -12.06
CA ASN A 55 -2.68 -4.02 -12.74
C ASN A 55 -1.83 -2.85 -12.23
N ALA A 56 -2.43 -1.84 -11.62
CA ALA A 56 -1.70 -0.66 -11.15
C ALA A 56 -0.69 -1.09 -10.08
N LYS A 57 0.61 -0.84 -10.32
CA LYS A 57 1.63 -1.12 -9.31
C LYS A 57 1.59 -0.03 -8.25
N MET A 58 0.76 -0.23 -7.23
CA MET A 58 0.66 0.64 -6.07
C MET A 58 1.66 0.17 -5.01
N GLU A 59 2.30 1.11 -4.31
CA GLU A 59 3.20 0.81 -3.20
C GLU A 59 3.25 1.95 -2.18
N MET A 60 3.55 1.63 -0.93
CA MET A 60 3.92 2.63 0.08
C MET A 60 5.17 3.38 -0.35
N SER A 61 5.08 4.70 -0.43
CA SER A 61 6.22 5.55 -0.77
C SER A 61 7.17 5.67 0.43
N THR A 62 8.21 4.84 0.49
CA THR A 62 9.17 4.78 1.62
C THR A 62 9.97 6.08 1.82
N LYS A 63 10.01 6.95 0.81
CA LYS A 63 10.76 8.22 0.82
C LYS A 63 9.90 9.44 1.13
N GLU A 64 8.57 9.28 1.18
CA GLU A 64 7.65 10.38 1.44
C GLU A 64 7.17 10.40 2.89
N PRO A 65 6.93 11.61 3.46
CA PRO A 65 6.33 11.72 4.78
C PRO A 65 5.01 10.97 4.86
N LEU A 66 4.81 10.25 5.95
CA LEU A 66 3.62 9.43 6.23
C LEU A 66 3.41 8.27 5.24
N ASN A 67 4.38 7.96 4.39
CA ASN A 67 4.43 6.79 3.50
C ASN A 67 3.09 6.44 2.82
N PRO A 68 2.42 7.39 2.15
CA PRO A 68 1.16 7.09 1.48
C PRO A 68 1.35 6.01 0.40
N ILE A 69 0.28 5.29 0.09
CA ILE A 69 0.27 4.39 -1.06
C ILE A 69 0.07 5.23 -2.32
N ARG A 70 0.94 5.06 -3.30
CA ARG A 70 0.84 5.70 -4.61
C ARG A 70 1.31 4.76 -5.71
N GLN A 71 1.00 5.10 -6.96
CA GLN A 71 1.41 4.28 -8.09
C GLN A 71 2.89 4.53 -8.42
N ASP A 72 3.64 3.45 -8.62
CA ASP A 72 5.03 3.47 -9.08
C ASP A 72 5.12 4.17 -10.45
N ILE A 73 6.18 4.97 -10.63
CA ILE A 73 6.46 5.71 -11.85
C ILE A 73 7.75 5.16 -12.45
N LYS A 74 7.65 4.60 -13.65
CA LYS A 74 8.80 4.12 -14.42
C LYS A 74 8.92 4.94 -15.70
N GLU A 75 10.10 5.52 -15.93
CA GLU A 75 10.38 6.34 -17.12
C GLU A 75 9.35 7.46 -17.33
N GLY A 76 8.94 8.11 -16.23
CA GLY A 76 7.96 9.20 -16.24
C GLY A 76 6.50 8.76 -16.42
N ASN A 77 6.24 7.47 -16.61
CA ASN A 77 4.89 6.94 -16.82
C ASN A 77 4.44 6.10 -15.62
N LEU A 78 3.12 6.09 -15.39
CA LEU A 78 2.50 5.21 -14.40
C LEU A 78 2.73 3.74 -14.76
N ARG A 79 3.23 2.97 -13.80
CA ARG A 79 3.55 1.57 -14.01
C ARG A 79 2.34 0.68 -13.79
N TYR A 80 2.09 -0.17 -14.78
CA TYR A 80 1.12 -1.25 -14.71
C TYR A 80 1.83 -2.59 -14.94
N VAL A 81 1.55 -3.56 -14.09
CA VAL A 81 1.99 -4.95 -14.30
C VAL A 81 1.18 -5.54 -15.44
N LYS A 82 1.87 -6.16 -16.40
CA LYS A 82 1.23 -6.79 -17.56
C LYS A 82 0.53 -8.08 -17.15
N ASN A 83 -0.58 -8.40 -17.83
CA ASN A 83 -1.18 -9.72 -17.73
C ASN A 83 -0.24 -10.77 -18.35
N CYS A 84 0.02 -11.84 -17.60
CA CYS A 84 0.79 -12.98 -18.07
C CYS A 84 -0.16 -14.18 -18.12
N PHE A 85 -0.50 -14.65 -19.32
CA PHE A 85 -1.45 -15.76 -19.50
C PHE A 85 -1.07 -16.98 -18.63
N PRO A 86 -2.02 -17.60 -17.90
CA PRO A 86 -3.48 -17.39 -17.94
C PRO A 86 -4.03 -16.35 -16.95
N TYR A 87 -3.18 -15.49 -16.38
CA TYR A 87 -3.53 -14.62 -15.27
C TYR A 87 -3.89 -13.18 -15.67
N HIS A 88 -4.72 -12.55 -14.85
CA HIS A 88 -5.07 -11.13 -14.93
C HIS A 88 -4.46 -10.40 -13.73
N GLY A 89 -3.52 -9.49 -13.96
CA GLY A 89 -2.92 -8.63 -12.95
C GLY A 89 -2.27 -9.41 -11.81
N TYR A 90 -2.39 -8.86 -10.60
CA TYR A 90 -1.97 -9.55 -9.38
C TYR A 90 -2.98 -10.66 -9.03
N ILE A 91 -2.52 -11.90 -8.89
CA ILE A 91 -3.42 -13.04 -8.58
C ILE A 91 -3.79 -13.14 -7.09
N TRP A 92 -3.30 -12.22 -6.26
CA TRP A 92 -3.56 -12.10 -4.83
C TRP A 92 -3.96 -10.67 -4.47
N ASN A 93 -4.56 -10.47 -3.30
CA ASN A 93 -4.46 -9.17 -2.65
C ASN A 93 -3.01 -9.01 -2.17
N TYR A 94 -2.33 -8.01 -2.68
CA TYR A 94 -0.90 -7.81 -2.46
C TYR A 94 -0.66 -6.56 -1.62
N GLY A 95 0.40 -6.58 -0.83
CA GLY A 95 0.75 -5.51 0.09
C GLY A 95 1.91 -5.92 0.99
N ALA A 96 2.02 -5.27 2.15
CA ALA A 96 3.15 -5.46 3.06
C ALA A 96 2.70 -5.63 4.52
N ILE A 97 3.59 -6.22 5.32
CA ILE A 97 3.51 -6.21 6.77
C ILE A 97 4.20 -4.91 7.24
N PRO A 98 3.55 -4.08 8.07
CA PRO A 98 4.14 -2.84 8.55
C PRO A 98 5.23 -3.12 9.60
N GLN A 99 6.10 -2.14 9.86
CA GLN A 99 7.23 -2.23 10.79
C GLN A 99 8.27 -3.33 10.44
N THR A 100 8.37 -3.72 9.17
CA THR A 100 9.43 -4.62 8.67
C THR A 100 10.26 -3.92 7.60
N TRP A 101 11.54 -4.22 7.51
CA TRP A 101 12.41 -3.70 6.45
C TRP A 101 13.35 -4.81 6.00
N GLU A 102 13.41 -5.04 4.69
CA GLU A 102 14.44 -5.90 4.10
C GLU A 102 15.73 -5.08 4.00
N ASP A 103 16.74 -5.44 4.79
CA ASP A 103 18.05 -4.77 4.84
C ASP A 103 18.70 -4.79 3.43
N PRO A 104 19.04 -3.63 2.83
CA PRO A 104 19.41 -3.50 1.42
C PRO A 104 20.82 -3.98 1.06
#